data_AF-A0A1U7NW30-F1
#
_entry.id   AF-A0A1U7NW30-F1
#
_cell.length_a   1.000
_cell.length_b   1.000
_cell.length_c   1.000
_cell.angle_alpha   90.00
_cell.angle_beta   90.00
_cell.angle_gamma   90.00
#
_symmetry.space_group_name_H-M   'P 1'
#
loop_
_entity.id
_entity.type
_entity.pdbx_description
1 polymer ?
#
loop_
_entity_poly.entity_id
_entity_poly.type
_entity_poly.pdbx_seq_one_letter_code
_entity_poly.pdbx_strand_id
1 'polypeptide(L)'
;MSVKKSRFEQLQVLKPSPELTAPPKVGRPEVENVLESLSTQMHRDLKIALKQASAREQRKQYQLLEEAVTDYLRRSHSDLLK
;
A
#
# COMPACT_ATOMS: atom_id res chain seq x y z
N MET A 1 19.52 24.43 38.79
CA MET A 1 19.79 24.13 37.36
C MET A 1 19.10 22.81 37.02
N SER A 2 17.88 22.85 36.45
CA SER A 2 17.12 21.64 36.12
C SER A 2 17.59 21.08 34.78
N VAL A 3 18.37 20.00 34.81
CA VAL A 3 18.88 19.32 33.62
C VAL A 3 17.69 18.66 32.92
N LYS A 4 17.21 19.26 31.83
CA LYS A 4 16.16 18.69 30.98
C LYS A 4 16.75 17.47 30.26
N LYS A 5 16.39 16.26 30.70
CA LYS A 5 16.77 15.03 29.99
C LYS A 5 16.14 15.02 28.60
N SER A 6 16.97 14.80 27.59
CA SER A 6 16.60 14.83 26.18
C SER A 6 15.60 13.72 25.85
N ARG A 7 14.52 14.06 25.14
CA ARG A 7 13.47 13.12 24.70
C ARG A 7 13.99 12.02 23.76
N PHE A 8 15.19 12.19 23.22
CA PHE A 8 15.83 11.22 22.32
C PHE A 8 16.50 10.04 23.05
N GLU A 9 16.84 10.16 24.35
CA GLU A 9 17.50 9.06 25.07
C GLU A 9 16.56 7.91 25.45
N GLN A 10 15.25 8.09 25.30
CA GLN A 10 14.24 7.04 25.56
C GLN A 10 13.96 6.16 24.34
N LEU A 11 14.47 6.52 23.15
CA LEU A 11 14.40 5.67 21.97
C LEU A 11 15.55 4.67 22.04
N GLN A 12 15.38 3.64 22.87
CA GLN A 12 16.23 2.45 22.82
C GLN A 12 16.17 1.89 21.39
N VAL A 13 17.28 2.06 20.68
CA VAL A 13 17.56 1.43 19.40
C VAL A 13 17.41 -0.08 19.61
N LEU A 14 16.30 -0.64 19.11
CA LEU A 14 16.12 -2.07 18.97
C LEU A 14 17.33 -2.60 18.19
N LYS A 15 18.22 -3.32 18.89
CA LYS A 15 19.35 -4.02 18.28
C LYS A 15 18.81 -4.93 17.16
N PRO A 16 19.40 -4.95 15.96
CA PRO A 16 19.05 -5.95 14.96
C PRO A 16 19.49 -7.32 15.47
N SER A 17 18.52 -8.23 15.64
CA SER A 17 18.79 -9.64 15.89
C SER A 17 19.32 -10.27 14.58
N PRO A 18 20.41 -11.07 14.63
CA PRO A 18 21.01 -11.63 13.43
C PRO A 18 20.19 -12.79 12.87
N GLU A 19 19.95 -12.70 11.55
CA GLU A 19 19.74 -13.76 10.55
C GLU A 19 18.96 -15.02 10.97
N LEU A 20 17.66 -15.03 10.64
CA LEU A 20 16.95 -16.26 10.32
C LEU A 20 17.12 -16.53 8.82
N THR A 21 17.90 -17.57 8.51
CA THR A 21 18.08 -18.15 7.18
C THR A 21 16.72 -18.46 6.56
N ALA A 22 16.31 -17.69 5.54
CA ALA A 22 15.12 -17.99 4.76
C ALA A 22 15.41 -19.16 3.81
N PRO A 23 14.53 -20.18 3.71
CA PRO A 23 14.69 -21.23 2.72
C PRO A 23 14.52 -20.65 1.30
N PRO A 24 15.21 -21.20 0.28
CA PRO A 24 15.05 -20.76 -1.10
C PRO A 24 13.61 -21.03 -1.55
N LYS A 25 12.90 -19.98 -1.95
CA LYS A 25 11.58 -20.10 -2.58
C LYS A 25 11.76 -20.79 -3.93
N VAL A 26 11.37 -22.06 -3.98
CA VAL A 26 11.23 -22.84 -5.21
C VAL A 26 10.18 -22.17 -6.09
N GLY A 27 10.48 -22.13 -7.39
CA GLY A 27 9.83 -21.29 -8.38
C GLY A 27 8.31 -21.41 -8.46
N ARG A 28 7.69 -20.26 -8.69
CA ARG A 28 6.41 -20.18 -9.40
C ARG A 28 6.67 -19.33 -10.65
N PRO A 29 6.21 -19.71 -11.84
CA PRO A 29 6.26 -18.83 -13.00
C PRO A 29 5.39 -17.61 -12.64
N GLU A 30 6.03 -16.52 -12.27
CA GLU A 30 5.36 -15.23 -12.10
C GLU A 30 4.97 -14.79 -13.50
N VAL A 31 3.71 -15.05 -13.88
CA VAL A 31 3.06 -14.20 -14.86
C VAL A 31 3.08 -12.82 -14.25
N GLU A 32 4.06 -12.02 -14.70
CA GLU A 32 4.33 -10.66 -14.29
C GLU A 32 3.09 -9.78 -14.51
N ASN A 33 2.13 -9.86 -13.60
CA ASN A 33 1.20 -8.77 -13.35
C ASN A 33 1.95 -7.72 -12.53
N VAL A 34 3.00 -7.16 -13.13
CA VAL A 34 3.77 -6.09 -12.51
C VAL A 34 2.85 -4.90 -12.40
N LEU A 35 2.44 -4.57 -11.18
CA LEU A 35 1.65 -3.38 -10.93
C LEU A 35 2.53 -2.16 -11.21
N GLU A 36 2.12 -1.37 -12.20
CA GLU A 36 2.74 -0.08 -12.47
C GLU A 36 2.30 0.96 -11.44
N SER A 37 3.22 1.84 -11.05
CA SER A 37 2.91 2.91 -10.10
C SER A 37 2.09 4.01 -10.76
N LEU A 38 0.87 4.21 -10.30
CA LEU A 38 -0.02 5.28 -10.77
C LEU A 38 -0.08 6.42 -9.73
N SER A 39 0.49 7.58 -10.07
CA SER A 39 0.35 8.81 -9.27
C SER A 39 -0.87 9.60 -9.73
N THR A 40 -1.82 9.87 -8.83
CA THR A 40 -3.05 10.62 -9.13
C THR A 40 -3.39 11.62 -8.03
N GLN A 41 -4.18 12.62 -8.39
CA GLN A 41 -4.76 13.58 -7.46
C GLN A 41 -6.25 13.27 -7.25
N MET A 42 -6.76 13.50 -6.04
CA MET A 42 -8.18 13.36 -5.70
C MET A 42 -8.59 14.36 -4.63
N HIS A 43 -9.87 14.69 -4.57
CA HIS A 43 -10.42 15.55 -3.51
C HIS A 43 -10.19 14.95 -2.12
N ARG A 44 -9.94 15.82 -1.14
CA ARG A 44 -9.59 15.43 0.23
C ARG A 44 -10.65 14.52 0.87
N ASP A 45 -11.92 14.89 0.77
CA ASP A 45 -13.01 14.17 1.43
C ASP A 45 -13.18 12.77 0.81
N LEU A 46 -13.06 12.67 -0.51
CA LEU A 46 -13.09 11.39 -1.22
C LEU A 46 -11.91 10.50 -0.81
N LYS A 47 -10.71 11.07 -0.66
CA LYS A 47 -9.53 10.34 -0.16
C LYS A 47 -9.75 9.79 1.24
N ILE A 48 -10.37 10.58 2.12
CA ILE A 48 -10.70 10.15 3.48
C ILE A 48 -11.71 9.00 3.44
N ALA A 49 -12.77 9.13 2.64
CA ALA A 49 -13.78 8.09 2.47
C ALA A 49 -13.17 6.79 1.93
N LEU A 50 -12.32 6.87 0.89
CA LEU A 50 -11.60 5.72 0.32
C LEU A 50 -10.73 5.02 1.38
N LYS A 51 -9.99 5.80 2.18
CA LYS A 51 -9.17 5.25 3.27
C LYS A 51 -10.00 4.53 4.32
N GLN A 52 -11.17 5.06 4.68
CA GLN A 52 -12.07 4.43 5.64
C GLN A 52 -12.70 3.15 5.07
N ALA A 53 -13.15 3.18 3.82
CA ALA A 53 -13.71 2.02 3.13
C ALA A 53 -12.67 0.89 3.04
N SER A 54 -11.45 1.20 2.58
CA SER A 54 -10.37 0.21 2.48
C SER A 54 -10.02 -0.41 3.83
N ALA A 55 -10.06 0.37 4.92
CA ALA A 55 -9.81 -0.12 6.26
C ALA A 55 -10.92 -1.07 6.77
N ARG A 56 -12.19 -0.78 6.47
CA ARG A 56 -13.33 -1.64 6.85
C ARG A 56 -13.30 -2.98 6.12
N GLU A 57 -12.89 -2.98 4.86
CA GLU A 57 -12.82 -4.17 4.01
C GLU A 57 -11.49 -4.93 4.14
N GLN A 58 -10.53 -4.43 4.92
CA GLN A 58 -9.17 -4.96 5.01
C GLN A 58 -8.46 -5.05 3.64
N ARG A 59 -8.76 -4.11 2.74
CA ARG A 59 -8.19 -4.03 1.39
C ARG A 59 -7.21 -2.86 1.27
N LYS A 60 -6.37 -2.89 0.24
CA LYS A 60 -5.51 -1.75 -0.09
C LYS A 60 -6.30 -0.73 -0.90
N GLN A 61 -6.03 0.56 -0.70
CA GLN A 61 -6.74 1.65 -1.40
C GLN A 61 -6.66 1.51 -2.92
N TYR A 62 -5.52 1.10 -3.48
CA TYR A 62 -5.37 0.95 -4.92
C TYR A 62 -6.28 -0.14 -5.50
N GLN A 63 -6.63 -1.19 -4.73
CA GLN A 63 -7.47 -2.28 -5.24
C GLN A 63 -8.90 -1.81 -5.48
N LEU A 64 -9.43 -0.97 -4.57
CA LEU A 64 -10.74 -0.36 -4.74
C LEU A 64 -10.74 0.64 -5.90
N LEU A 65 -9.64 1.37 -6.06
CA LEU A 65 -9.50 2.34 -7.14
C LEU A 65 -9.38 1.64 -8.51
N GLU A 66 -8.60 0.57 -8.59
CA GLU A 66 -8.46 -0.28 -9.77
C GLU A 66 -9.79 -0.92 -10.18
N GLU A 67 -10.56 -1.45 -9.21
CA GLU A 67 -11.90 -2.00 -9.44
C GLU A 67 -12.86 -0.93 -9.99
N ALA A 68 -12.92 0.23 -9.35
CA ALA A 68 -13.78 1.34 -9.79
C ALA A 68 -13.41 1.88 -11.18
N VAL A 69 -12.11 2.00 -11.48
CA VAL A 69 -11.63 2.44 -12.80
C VAL A 69 -11.92 1.38 -13.86
N THR A 70 -11.69 0.10 -13.55
CA THR A 70 -12.01 -1.02 -14.46
C THR A 70 -13.49 -1.02 -14.79
N ASP A 71 -14.37 -0.85 -13.82
CA ASP A 71 -15.82 -0.80 -14.03
C ASP A 71 -16.26 0.44 -14.82
N TYR A 72 -15.61 1.58 -14.64
CA TYR A 72 -15.83 2.76 -15.47
C TYR A 72 -15.43 2.48 -16.94
N LEU A 73 -14.25 1.89 -17.16
CA LEU A 73 -13.75 1.56 -18.49
C LEU A 73 -14.63 0.52 -19.18
N ARG A 74 -15.07 -0.53 -18.47
CA ARG A 74 -16.00 -1.53 -19.03
C ARG A 74 -17.32 -0.92 -19.50
N ARG A 75 -17.84 0.08 -18.77
CA ARG A 75 -19.12 0.71 -19.10
C ARG A 75 -19.01 1.75 -20.22
N SER A 76 -17.90 2.49 -20.26
CA SER A 76 -17.78 3.70 -21.09
C SER A 76 -16.83 3.54 -22.28
N HIS A 77 -15.85 2.63 -22.17
CA HIS A 77 -14.75 2.44 -23.11
C HIS A 77 -14.35 0.96 -23.20
N SER A 78 -15.35 0.08 -23.41
CA SER A 78 -15.15 -1.37 -23.41
C SER A 78 -14.16 -1.85 -24.48
N ASP A 79 -13.99 -1.07 -25.55
CA ASP A 79 -13.05 -1.31 -26.64
C ASP A 79 -11.57 -1.18 -26.22
N LEU A 80 -11.29 -0.48 -25.12
CA LEU A 80 -9.93 -0.30 -24.59
C LEU A 80 -9.47 -1.46 -23.69
N LEU A 81 -10.39 -2.31 -23.24
CA LEU A 81 -10.10 -3.48 -22.41
C LEU A 81 -10.00 -4.70 -23.32
N LYS A 82 -8.77 -5.14 -23.60
CA LYS A 82 -8.46 -6.32 -24.45
C LYS A 82 -8.44 -7.62 -23.67
#